data_AF-A0A7X8VEQ1-F1
#
_entry.id   AF-A0A7X8VEQ1-F1
#
_cell.length_a   1.000
_cell.length_b   1.000
_cell.length_c   1.000
_cell.angle_alpha   90.00
_cell.angle_beta   90.00
_cell.angle_gamma   90.00
#
_symmetry.space_group_name_H-M   'P 1'
#
loop_
_entity.id
_entity.type
_entity.pdbx_description
1 polymer ?
#
loop_
_entity_poly.entity_id
_entity_poly.type
_entity_poly.pdbx_seq_one_letter_code
_entity_poly.pdbx_strand_id
1 'polypeptide(L)'
;MEMEKGYIQVYTGNGKGKTTAALGLSVRAVCAGKNVFFAQFVKGMRYSELDVVKYLPGITIKQFGRNCFIYNQPTAEDIEAAEKGLKECEKVLSSGNYDLVVLDEINIALYYKLFPLHRVLSMLDNRHEKTEVVLTGRYAPQELIDKADLV
;
A
#
# COMPACT_ATOMS: atom_id res chain seq x y z
N MET A 1 -23.79 18.99 1.56
CA MET A 1 -22.41 18.81 2.04
C MET A 1 -21.75 17.87 1.06
N GLU A 2 -20.70 18.32 0.36
CA GLU A 2 -19.89 17.42 -0.47
C GLU A 2 -19.41 16.25 0.39
N MET A 3 -19.60 15.02 -0.08
CA MET A 3 -19.02 13.86 0.58
C MET A 3 -17.50 13.94 0.39
N GLU A 4 -16.73 13.88 1.48
CA GLU A 4 -15.27 13.76 1.39
C GLU A 4 -14.91 12.49 0.61
N LYS A 5 -14.41 12.67 -0.62
CA LYS A 5 -13.95 11.59 -1.50
C LYS A 5 -12.50 11.25 -1.19
N GLY A 6 -12.18 9.96 -1.07
CA GLY A 6 -10.82 9.45 -0.98
C GLY A 6 -10.15 9.38 -2.35
N TYR A 7 -8.92 9.88 -2.45
CA TYR A 7 -8.14 9.91 -3.70
C TYR A 7 -7.22 8.69 -3.85
N ILE A 8 -6.75 8.45 -5.07
CA ILE A 8 -5.71 7.47 -5.39
C ILE A 8 -4.43 8.23 -5.69
N GLN A 9 -3.36 7.92 -4.98
CA GLN A 9 -2.03 8.48 -5.20
C GLN A 9 -1.05 7.39 -5.59
N VAL A 10 -0.14 7.67 -6.52
CA VAL A 10 0.91 6.73 -6.96
C VAL A 10 2.28 7.36 -6.78
N TYR A 11 3.06 6.89 -5.82
CA TYR A 11 4.43 7.35 -5.63
C TYR A 11 5.40 6.40 -6.33
N THR A 12 5.79 6.74 -7.55
CA THR A 12 6.71 5.93 -8.38
C THR A 12 8.00 6.67 -8.76
N GLY A 13 8.86 6.03 -9.55
CA GLY A 13 10.15 6.55 -9.98
C GLY A 13 11.36 5.93 -9.25
N ASN A 14 12.56 6.16 -9.81
CA ASN A 14 13.80 5.51 -9.37
C ASN A 14 14.46 6.17 -8.15
N GLY A 15 14.08 7.41 -7.83
CA GLY A 15 14.62 8.15 -6.69
C GLY A 15 14.20 7.56 -5.34
N LYS A 16 15.01 7.80 -4.31
CA LYS A 16 14.64 7.56 -2.92
C LYS A 16 13.58 8.58 -2.51
N GLY A 17 12.55 8.16 -1.76
CA GLY A 17 11.56 9.09 -1.23
C GLY A 17 10.14 8.55 -1.14
N LYS A 18 9.77 7.55 -1.96
CA LYS A 18 8.39 7.04 -2.09
C LYS A 18 7.80 6.55 -0.75
N THR A 19 8.42 5.55 -0.13
CA THR A 19 7.97 5.00 1.17
C THR A 19 8.01 6.05 2.27
N THR A 20 9.05 6.90 2.30
CA THR A 20 9.16 7.96 3.32
C THR A 20 8.10 9.05 3.15
N ALA A 21 7.72 9.38 1.91
CA ALA A 21 6.63 10.31 1.63
C ALA A 21 5.29 9.72 2.09
N ALA A 22 5.03 8.45 1.79
CA ALA A 22 3.82 7.75 2.24
C ALA A 22 3.75 7.65 3.78
N LEU A 23 4.89 7.39 4.44
CA LEU A 23 4.96 7.40 5.90
C LEU A 23 4.73 8.81 6.46
N GLY A 24 5.31 9.85 5.86
CA GLY A 24 5.06 11.24 6.26
C GLY A 24 3.59 11.65 6.13
N LEU A 25 2.91 11.21 5.07
CA LEU A 25 1.47 11.38 4.92
C LEU A 25 0.68 10.65 6.00
N SER A 26 1.11 9.41 6.33
CA SER A 26 0.50 8.61 7.42
C SER A 26 0.59 9.32 8.77
N VAL A 27 1.75 9.89 9.09
CA VAL A 27 1.95 10.70 10.30
C VAL A 27 1.00 11.90 10.30
N ARG A 28 0.92 12.63 9.19
CA ARG A 28 0.00 13.78 9.06
C ARG A 28 -1.46 13.37 9.29
N ALA A 29 -1.90 12.26 8.70
CA ALA A 29 -3.26 11.76 8.85
C ALA A 29 -3.57 11.43 10.32
N VAL A 30 -2.68 10.71 11.01
CA VAL A 30 -2.87 10.39 12.44
C VAL A 30 -2.88 11.65 13.31
N CYS A 31 -2.02 12.63 13.05
CA CYS A 31 -2.06 13.91 13.76
C CYS A 31 -3.36 14.69 13.54
N ALA A 32 -4.11 14.39 12.47
CA ALA A 32 -5.45 14.92 12.21
C ALA A 32 -6.58 14.05 12.80
N GLY A 33 -6.26 13.04 13.62
CA GLY A 33 -7.24 12.14 14.24
C GLY A 33 -7.75 11.02 13.33
N LYS A 34 -7.08 10.75 12.20
CA LYS A 34 -7.45 9.72 11.23
C LYS A 34 -6.78 8.38 11.50
N ASN A 35 -7.39 7.30 11.03
CA ASN A 35 -6.84 5.94 11.12
C ASN A 35 -6.13 5.55 9.83
N VAL A 36 -4.94 4.93 9.97
CA VAL A 36 -4.08 4.54 8.85
C VAL A 36 -3.80 3.04 8.87
N PHE A 37 -3.93 2.40 7.71
CA PHE A 37 -3.41 1.06 7.46
C PHE A 37 -2.23 1.12 6.50
N PHE A 38 -1.11 0.51 6.87
CA PHE A 38 0.12 0.52 6.09
C PHE A 38 0.55 -0.92 5.77
N ALA A 39 0.22 -1.36 4.56
CA ALA A 39 0.63 -2.65 4.02
C ALA A 39 1.99 -2.53 3.36
N GLN A 40 2.93 -3.41 3.70
CA GLN A 40 4.24 -3.51 3.07
C GLN A 40 4.35 -4.81 2.29
N PHE A 41 4.32 -4.72 0.95
CA PHE A 41 4.55 -5.87 0.09
C PHE A 41 6.05 -6.14 -0.06
N VAL A 42 6.41 -7.38 -0.41
CA VAL A 42 7.80 -7.87 -0.62
C VAL A 42 8.76 -7.64 0.56
N LYS A 43 8.24 -7.23 1.73
CA LYS A 43 8.98 -6.99 2.96
C LYS A 43 8.46 -7.92 4.04
N GLY A 44 9.34 -8.73 4.63
CA GLY A 44 9.09 -9.45 5.89
C GLY A 44 10.19 -9.24 6.94
N MET A 45 11.32 -8.67 6.53
CA MET A 45 12.43 -8.34 7.44
C MET A 45 12.10 -7.17 8.36
N ARG A 46 12.93 -7.01 9.39
CA ARG A 46 12.86 -5.85 10.28
C ARG A 46 13.26 -4.57 9.55
N TYR A 47 12.33 -3.62 9.50
CA TYR A 47 12.56 -2.23 9.08
C TYR A 47 12.28 -1.29 10.25
N SER A 48 13.01 -0.19 10.37
CA SER A 48 12.86 0.78 11.48
C SER A 48 11.46 1.39 11.57
N GLU A 49 10.82 1.58 10.42
CA GLU A 49 9.49 2.17 10.25
C GLU A 49 8.42 1.36 10.96
N LEU A 50 8.65 0.06 11.21
CA LEU A 50 7.72 -0.78 11.99
C LEU A 50 7.54 -0.29 13.42
N ASP A 51 8.52 0.42 13.99
CA ASP A 51 8.41 0.97 15.35
C ASP A 51 7.45 2.15 15.44
N VAL A 52 7.01 2.73 14.32
CA VAL A 52 6.12 3.88 14.32
C VAL A 52 4.84 3.63 15.12
N VAL A 53 4.35 2.39 15.14
CA VAL A 53 3.15 1.98 15.90
C VAL A 53 3.30 2.15 17.40
N LYS A 54 4.54 2.17 17.93
CA LYS A 54 4.84 2.44 19.34
C LYS A 54 4.62 3.91 19.71
N TYR A 55 4.74 4.80 18.72
CA TYR A 55 4.67 6.24 18.89
C TYR A 55 3.33 6.80 18.38
N LEU A 56 2.71 6.14 17.39
CA LEU A 56 1.49 6.57 16.71
C LEU A 56 0.48 5.41 16.68
N PRO A 57 -0.37 5.26 17.71
CA PRO A 57 -1.31 4.14 17.80
C PRO A 57 -2.40 4.15 16.71
N GLY A 58 -2.61 5.27 16.01
CA GLY A 58 -3.50 5.37 14.84
C GLY A 58 -2.96 4.69 13.58
N ILE A 59 -1.73 4.17 13.58
CA ILE A 59 -1.14 3.43 12.46
C ILE A 59 -1.15 1.94 12.76
N THR A 60 -1.78 1.17 11.87
CA THR A 60 -1.61 -0.29 11.80
C THR A 60 -0.63 -0.61 10.67
N ILE A 61 0.46 -1.34 10.96
CA ILE A 61 1.40 -1.82 9.91
C ILE A 61 1.34 -3.34 9.78
N LYS A 62 1.30 -3.83 8.54
CA LYS A 62 1.43 -5.26 8.23
C LYS A 62 2.40 -5.49 7.09
N GLN A 63 3.14 -6.58 7.20
CA GLN A 63 4.16 -7.01 6.26
C GLN A 63 3.70 -8.27 5.52
N PHE A 64 3.83 -8.26 4.19
CA PHE A 64 3.38 -9.28 3.27
C PHE A 64 4.52 -9.67 2.34
N GLY A 65 5.57 -10.22 2.93
CA GLY A 65 6.76 -10.70 2.25
C GLY A 65 7.57 -11.61 3.15
N ARG A 66 8.66 -12.15 2.60
CA ARG A 66 9.55 -13.07 3.33
C ARG A 66 10.67 -12.29 4.03
N ASN A 67 11.40 -13.01 4.89
CA ASN A 67 12.61 -12.49 5.56
C ASN A 67 13.83 -12.42 4.64
N CYS A 68 13.62 -12.15 3.35
CA CYS A 68 14.65 -12.05 2.32
C CYS A 68 14.17 -11.13 1.18
N PHE A 69 15.12 -10.69 0.35
CA PHE A 69 14.79 -10.01 -0.90
C PHE A 69 14.53 -11.01 -2.01
N ILE A 70 13.66 -10.65 -2.95
CA ILE A 70 13.49 -11.36 -4.22
C ILE A 70 14.63 -10.91 -5.15
N TYR A 71 15.62 -11.77 -5.35
CA TYR A 71 16.76 -11.49 -6.24
C TYR A 71 16.56 -12.01 -7.67
N ASN A 72 15.86 -13.13 -7.81
CA ASN A 72 15.64 -13.83 -9.08
C ASN A 72 14.14 -13.90 -9.39
N GLN A 73 13.64 -15.08 -9.78
CA GLN A 73 12.22 -15.32 -9.89
C GLN A 73 11.60 -15.47 -8.48
N PRO A 74 10.39 -14.96 -8.27
CA PRO A 74 9.67 -15.17 -7.03
C PRO A 74 9.37 -16.65 -6.82
N THR A 75 9.44 -17.09 -5.58
CA THR A 75 9.09 -18.45 -5.19
C THR A 75 7.59 -18.58 -4.93
N ALA A 76 7.08 -19.81 -4.77
CA ALA A 76 5.68 -20.03 -4.37
C ALA A 76 5.33 -19.35 -3.03
N GLU A 77 6.28 -19.29 -2.10
CA GLU A 77 6.10 -18.60 -0.81
C GLU A 77 5.99 -17.08 -0.97
N ASP A 78 6.71 -16.48 -1.92
CA ASP A 78 6.61 -15.05 -2.22
C ASP A 78 5.22 -14.70 -2.78
N ILE A 79 4.72 -15.56 -3.67
CA ILE A 79 3.39 -15.44 -4.26
C ILE A 79 2.31 -15.60 -3.18
N GLU A 80 2.42 -16.61 -2.31
CA GLU A 80 1.44 -16.84 -1.25
C GLU A 80 1.39 -15.67 -0.25
N ALA A 81 2.56 -15.13 0.15
CA ALA A 81 2.63 -13.99 1.05
C ALA A 81 1.98 -12.75 0.44
N ALA A 82 2.24 -12.48 -0.84
CA ALA A 82 1.68 -11.35 -1.57
C ALA A 82 0.16 -11.49 -1.78
N GLU A 83 -0.34 -12.69 -2.13
CA GLU A 83 -1.78 -12.97 -2.27
C GLU A 83 -2.52 -12.83 -0.93
N LYS A 84 -1.92 -13.26 0.18
CA LYS A 84 -2.46 -13.00 1.53
C LYS A 84 -2.59 -11.51 1.79
N GLY A 85 -1.55 -10.74 1.47
CA GLY A 85 -1.55 -9.28 1.61
C GLY A 85 -2.61 -8.62 0.77
N LEU A 86 -2.75 -9.02 -0.49
CA LEU A 86 -3.75 -8.47 -1.40
C LEU A 86 -5.17 -8.73 -0.88
N LYS A 87 -5.46 -9.97 -0.47
CA LYS A 87 -6.76 -10.35 0.10
C LYS A 87 -7.10 -9.60 1.39
N GLU A 88 -6.10 -9.30 2.20
CA GLU A 88 -6.30 -8.48 3.39
C GLU A 88 -6.56 -7.01 3.04
N CYS A 89 -5.79 -6.44 2.11
CA CYS A 89 -5.97 -5.07 1.64
C CYS A 89 -7.34 -4.86 0.98
N GLU A 90 -7.85 -5.85 0.23
CA GLU A 90 -9.21 -5.83 -0.33
C GLU A 90 -10.27 -5.59 0.76
N LYS A 91 -10.18 -6.33 1.88
CA LYS A 91 -11.11 -6.17 3.00
C LYS A 91 -10.94 -4.84 3.72
N VAL A 92 -9.69 -4.43 3.94
CA VAL A 92 -9.35 -3.16 4.62
C VAL A 92 -9.91 -1.99 3.84
N LEU A 93 -9.66 -1.93 2.52
CA LEU A 93 -10.11 -0.86 1.63
C LEU A 93 -11.63 -0.76 1.54
N SER A 94 -12.34 -1.89 1.48
CA SER A 94 -13.80 -1.89 1.40
C SER A 94 -14.49 -1.61 2.73
N SER A 95 -13.78 -1.70 3.86
CA SER A 95 -14.39 -1.64 5.20
C SER A 95 -14.85 -0.25 5.63
N GLY A 96 -14.24 0.82 5.11
CA GLY A 96 -14.47 2.19 5.59
C GLY A 96 -13.91 2.49 6.99
N ASN A 97 -13.17 1.55 7.62
CA ASN A 97 -12.59 1.72 8.95
C ASN A 97 -11.29 2.54 8.96
N TYR A 98 -10.69 2.74 7.79
CA TYR A 98 -9.43 3.47 7.61
C TYR A 98 -9.64 4.62 6.65
N ASP A 99 -9.16 5.79 7.03
CA ASP A 99 -9.20 7.00 6.21
C ASP A 99 -8.11 6.98 5.13
N LEU A 100 -6.95 6.38 5.46
CA LEU A 100 -5.80 6.25 4.56
C LEU A 100 -5.27 4.81 4.58
N VAL A 101 -5.08 4.24 3.39
CA VAL A 101 -4.45 2.94 3.18
C VAL A 101 -3.23 3.09 2.30
N VAL A 102 -2.06 2.75 2.84
CA VAL A 102 -0.80 2.72 2.07
C VAL A 102 -0.51 1.29 1.65
N LEU A 103 -0.29 1.09 0.35
CA LEU A 103 0.11 -0.15 -0.30
C LEU A 103 1.57 0.01 -0.74
N ASP A 104 2.48 -0.10 0.22
CA ASP A 104 3.90 0.13 0.03
C ASP A 104 4.54 -1.03 -0.77
N GLU A 105 5.30 -0.69 -1.81
CA GLU A 105 5.94 -1.59 -2.77
C GLU A 105 4.98 -2.50 -3.55
N ILE A 106 3.68 -2.16 -3.63
CA ILE A 106 2.72 -2.91 -4.46
C ILE A 106 3.10 -2.89 -5.95
N ASN A 107 3.70 -1.80 -6.44
CA ASN A 107 4.16 -1.73 -7.82
C ASN A 107 5.28 -2.74 -8.10
N ILE A 108 6.14 -2.99 -7.11
CA ILE A 108 7.19 -4.02 -7.19
C ILE A 108 6.57 -5.42 -7.16
N ALA A 109 5.54 -5.65 -6.34
CA ALA A 109 4.81 -6.92 -6.34
C ALA A 109 4.17 -7.22 -7.71
N LEU A 110 3.61 -6.20 -8.36
CA LEU A 110 3.08 -6.30 -9.73
C LEU A 110 4.19 -6.54 -10.76
N TYR A 111 5.32 -5.85 -10.65
CA TYR A 111 6.49 -6.06 -11.52
C TYR A 111 7.00 -7.51 -11.47
N TYR A 112 7.05 -8.11 -10.27
CA TYR A 112 7.39 -9.52 -10.09
C TYR A 112 6.24 -10.48 -10.41
N LYS A 113 5.08 -9.99 -10.85
CA LYS A 113 3.89 -10.79 -11.19
C LYS A 113 3.41 -11.68 -10.05
N LEU A 114 3.51 -11.20 -8.81
CA LEU A 114 3.07 -11.96 -7.63
C LEU A 114 1.56 -12.14 -7.58
N PHE A 115 0.81 -11.24 -8.21
CA PHE A 115 -0.61 -11.31 -8.47
C PHE A 115 -0.94 -10.45 -9.70
N PRO A 116 -2.08 -10.67 -10.38
CA PRO A 116 -2.38 -9.97 -11.60
C PRO A 116 -2.88 -8.53 -11.35
N LEU A 117 -2.51 -7.60 -12.24
CA LEU A 117 -2.88 -6.18 -12.18
C LEU A 117 -4.39 -5.93 -12.03
N HIS A 118 -5.22 -6.70 -12.73
CA HIS A 118 -6.67 -6.52 -12.69
C HIS A 118 -7.24 -6.66 -11.27
N ARG A 119 -6.62 -7.46 -10.39
CA ARG A 119 -7.04 -7.58 -8.99
C ARG A 119 -6.82 -6.29 -8.22
N VAL A 120 -5.70 -5.60 -8.47
CA VAL A 120 -5.42 -4.30 -7.85
C VAL A 120 -6.39 -3.24 -8.36
N LEU A 121 -6.66 -3.22 -9.67
CA LEU A 121 -7.66 -2.30 -10.24
C LEU A 121 -9.05 -2.52 -9.62
N SER A 122 -9.52 -3.77 -9.58
CA SER A 122 -10.80 -4.12 -8.95
C SER A 122 -10.82 -3.79 -7.46
N MET A 123 -9.72 -3.99 -6.74
CA MET A 123 -9.60 -3.61 -5.33
C MET A 123 -9.75 -2.09 -5.13
N LEU A 124 -9.15 -1.28 -6.01
CA LEU A 124 -9.28 0.18 -5.97
C LEU A 124 -10.69 0.65 -6.33
N ASP A 125 -11.36 -0.03 -7.26
CA ASP A 125 -12.75 0.28 -7.66
C ASP A 125 -13.77 -0.06 -6.57
N ASN A 126 -13.53 -1.12 -5.80
CA ASN A 126 -14.42 -1.58 -4.72
C ASN A 126 -14.09 -1.00 -3.35
N ARG A 127 -13.12 -0.07 -3.26
CA ARG A 127 -12.79 0.57 -1.98
C ARG A 127 -13.95 1.44 -1.48
N HIS A 128 -13.99 1.67 -0.18
CA HIS A 128 -14.91 2.63 0.40
C HIS A 128 -14.63 4.04 -0.15
N GLU A 129 -15.67 4.78 -0.55
CA GLU A 129 -15.55 6.04 -1.30
C GLU A 129 -14.73 7.13 -0.59
N LYS A 130 -14.66 7.08 0.74
CA LYS A 130 -13.93 8.04 1.58
C LYS A 130 -12.48 7.62 1.88
N THR A 131 -12.11 6.38 1.57
CA THR A 131 -10.77 5.85 1.86
C THR A 131 -9.79 6.31 0.79
N GLU A 132 -8.79 7.07 1.22
CA GLU A 132 -7.66 7.48 0.40
C GLU A 132 -6.62 6.36 0.30
N VAL A 133 -6.00 6.18 -0.87
CA VAL A 133 -5.07 5.09 -1.14
C VAL A 133 -3.78 5.62 -1.72
N VAL A 134 -2.65 5.16 -1.19
CA VAL A 134 -1.32 5.45 -1.73
C VAL A 134 -0.67 4.15 -2.19
N LEU A 135 -0.30 4.06 -3.46
CA LEU A 135 0.48 2.96 -4.03
C LEU A 135 1.92 3.42 -4.16
N THR A 136 2.87 2.63 -3.66
CA THR A 136 4.29 2.96 -3.81
C THR A 136 5.05 1.88 -4.58
N GLY A 137 6.23 2.27 -5.06
CA GLY A 137 7.22 1.37 -5.64
C GLY A 137 7.58 1.80 -7.06
N ARG A 138 8.70 1.28 -7.55
CA ARG A 138 9.15 1.54 -8.93
C ARG A 138 8.23 0.82 -9.92
N TYR A 139 8.31 1.23 -11.19
CA TYR A 139 7.66 0.54 -12.30
C TYR A 139 6.13 0.44 -12.14
N ALA A 140 5.48 1.52 -11.67
CA ALA A 140 4.03 1.57 -11.63
C ALA A 140 3.46 1.28 -13.04
N PRO A 141 2.55 0.30 -13.19
CA PRO A 141 1.81 0.08 -14.42
C PRO A 141 1.09 1.34 -14.88
N GLN A 142 1.04 1.57 -16.19
CA GLN A 142 0.43 2.78 -16.76
C GLN A 142 -1.05 2.90 -16.37
N GLU A 143 -1.76 1.78 -16.28
CA GLU A 143 -3.16 1.72 -15.88
C GLU A 143 -3.39 2.23 -14.44
N LEU A 144 -2.40 2.07 -13.55
CA LEU A 144 -2.47 2.64 -12.20
C LEU A 144 -2.16 4.13 -12.20
N ILE A 145 -1.23 4.57 -13.05
CA ILE A 145 -0.89 5.99 -13.25
C ILE A 145 -2.11 6.74 -13.79
N ASP A 146 -2.74 6.21 -14.84
CA ASP A 146 -3.90 6.83 -15.49
C ASP A 146 -5.13 6.88 -14.57
N LYS A 147 -5.22 5.94 -13.63
CA LYS A 147 -6.30 5.88 -12.62
C LYS A 147 -6.08 6.82 -11.43
N ALA A 148 -4.84 7.23 -11.18
CA ALA A 148 -4.48 8.01 -10.01
C ALA A 148 -4.93 9.47 -10.14
N ASP A 149 -5.38 10.04 -9.03
CA ASP A 149 -5.65 11.47 -8.93
C ASP A 149 -4.35 12.28 -8.70
N LEU A 150 -3.29 11.62 -8.21
CA LEU A 150 -1.96 12.19 -8.02
C LEU A 150 -0.86 11.16 -8.34
N VAL A 151 0.21 11.60 -9.02
CA VAL A 151 1.40 10.79 -9.34
C VAL A 151 2.68 11.55 -8.98
#